data_AF-A0A2X3EG67-F1
#
_entry.id   AF-A0A2X3EG67-F1
#
_cell.length_a   1.000
_cell.length_b   1.000
_cell.length_c   1.000
_cell.angle_alpha   90.00
_cell.angle_beta   90.00
_cell.angle_gamma   90.00
#
_symmetry.space_group_name_H-M   'P 1'
#
loop_
_entity.id
_entity.type
_entity.pdbx_description
1 polymer ?
#
loop_
_entity_poly.entity_id
_entity_poly.type
_entity_poly.pdbx_seq_one_letter_code
_entity_poly.pdbx_strand_id
1 'polypeptide(L)' 'MVKNLLKACCMIAALTAAGQAAAETYTVGSGGTYRPFEFENSQKQLEGFDIDIIKAIAKGRRL' A
#
# COMPACT_ATOMS: atom_id res chain seq x y z
N MET A 1 30.01 -25.61 -17.14
CA MET A 1 29.93 -24.29 -16.49
C MET A 1 28.55 -23.63 -16.58
N VAL A 2 27.90 -23.57 -17.76
CA VAL A 2 26.57 -22.94 -17.94
C VAL A 2 25.47 -23.48 -17.02
N LYS A 3 25.43 -24.80 -16.78
CA LYS A 3 24.43 -25.44 -15.90
C LYS A 3 24.53 -25.01 -14.43
N ASN A 4 25.73 -24.67 -13.94
CA ASN A 4 25.91 -24.19 -12.57
C ASN A 4 25.56 -22.70 -12.45
N LEU A 5 25.82 -21.92 -13.51
CA LEU A 5 25.44 -20.52 -13.59
C LEU A 5 23.91 -20.34 -13.62
N LEU A 6 23.20 -21.18 -14.38
CA LEU A 6 21.74 -21.14 -14.43
C LEU A 6 21.09 -21.46 -13.07
N LYS A 7 21.63 -22.45 -12.34
CA LYS A 7 21.18 -22.79 -10.99
C LYS A 7 21.42 -21.65 -9.99
N ALA A 8 22.57 -20.97 -10.08
CA ALA A 8 22.88 -19.82 -9.25
C ALA A 8 21.91 -18.64 -9.52
N CYS A 9 21.61 -18.34 -10.79
CA CYS A 9 20.59 -17.34 -11.14
C CYS A 9 19.20 -17.67 -10.58
N CYS A 10 18.76 -18.93 -10.69
CA CYS A 10 17.46 -19.34 -10.14
C CYS A 10 17.39 -19.20 -8.62
N MET A 11 18.50 -19.47 -7.91
CA MET A 11 18.56 -19.34 -6.46
C MET A 11 18.55 -17.87 -6.00
N ILE A 12 19.19 -16.97 -6.75
CA ILE A 12 19.16 -15.52 -6.51
C ILE A 12 17.74 -14.96 -6.74
N ALA A 13 17.07 -15.37 -7.82
CA ALA A 13 15.71 -14.94 -8.11
C ALA A 13 14.70 -15.39 -7.03
N ALA A 14 14.83 -16.62 -6.55
CA ALA A 14 13.99 -17.13 -5.46
C ALA A 14 14.19 -16.36 -4.14
N LEU A 15 15.43 -15.95 -3.84
CA LEU A 15 15.74 -15.18 -2.64
C LEU A 15 15.19 -13.74 -2.70
N THR A 16 15.14 -13.13 -3.89
CA THR A 16 14.55 -11.79 -4.07
C THR A 16 13.01 -11.77 -3.97
N ALA A 17 12.35 -12.89 -4.29
CA ALA A 17 10.89 -12.98 -4.25
C ALA A 17 10.33 -13.26 -2.84
N ALA A 18 11.13 -13.86 -1.95
CA ALA A 18 10.70 -14.23 -0.59
C ALA A 18 10.57 -13.05 0.39
N GLY A 19 10.99 -11.84 0.00
CA GLY A 19 11.08 -10.67 0.89
C GLY A 19 9.93 -9.66 0.82
N GLN A 20 8.88 -9.90 0.03
CA GLN A 20 7.76 -8.96 -0.10
C GLN A 20 6.48 -9.57 0.48
N ALA A 21 6.21 -9.27 1.76
CA ALA A 21 4.88 -9.49 2.33
C ALA A 21 3.87 -8.58 1.62
N ALA A 22 2.71 -9.13 1.25
CA ALA A 22 1.64 -8.34 0.66
C ALA A 22 1.12 -7.30 1.66
N ALA A 23 0.91 -6.07 1.21
CA ALA A 23 0.31 -5.03 2.06
C ALA A 23 -1.13 -5.42 2.42
N GLU A 24 -1.47 -5.32 3.70
CA GLU A 24 -2.84 -5.52 4.17
C GLU A 24 -3.73 -4.35 3.74
N THR A 25 -4.90 -4.66 3.19
CA THR A 25 -5.89 -3.66 2.77
C THR A 25 -7.02 -3.59 3.79
N TYR A 26 -7.32 -2.37 4.26
CA TYR A 26 -8.43 -2.11 5.17
C TYR A 26 -9.49 -1.25 4.51
N THR A 27 -10.76 -1.60 4.74
CA THR A 27 -11.89 -0.76 4.37
C THR A 27 -12.20 0.21 5.50
N VAL A 28 -12.25 1.51 5.19
CA VAL A 28 -12.62 2.56 6.15
C VAL A 28 -13.93 3.21 5.69
N GLY A 29 -14.91 3.27 6.58
CA GLY A 29 -16.18 3.94 6.33
C GLY A 29 -16.04 5.46 6.49
N SER A 30 -16.67 6.22 5.60
CA SER A 30 -16.71 7.69 5.62
C SER A 30 -18.11 8.17 5.24
N GLY A 31 -18.61 9.20 5.92
CA GLY A 31 -19.90 9.84 5.66
C GLY A 31 -19.85 10.86 4.52
N GLY A 32 -18.68 11.46 4.27
CA GLY A 32 -18.40 12.28 3.09
C GLY A 32 -19.14 13.63 3.05
N THR A 33 -19.71 14.09 4.17
CA THR A 33 -20.50 15.33 4.24
C THR A 33 -20.07 16.27 5.36
N TYR A 34 -19.01 15.95 6.09
CA TYR A 34 -18.58 16.66 7.29
C TYR A 34 -17.28 17.44 7.09
N ARG A 35 -17.39 18.63 6.49
CA ARG A 35 -16.26 19.56 6.32
C ARG A 35 -15.78 20.09 7.69
N PRO A 36 -14.46 20.30 7.90
CA PRO A 36 -13.35 20.01 6.99
C PRO A 36 -12.72 18.60 7.18
N PHE A 37 -13.38 17.71 7.89
CA PHE A 37 -12.80 16.43 8.35
C PHE A 37 -12.88 15.34 7.29
N GLU A 38 -14.06 15.13 6.71
CA GLU A 38 -14.29 14.14 5.66
C GLU A 38 -15.44 14.58 4.76
N PHE A 39 -15.14 14.88 3.50
CA PHE A 39 -16.14 15.34 2.56
C PHE A 39 -15.81 14.99 1.12
N GLU A 40 -16.85 14.92 0.30
CA GLU A 40 -16.71 14.74 -1.13
C GLU A 40 -16.41 16.09 -1.84
N ASN A 41 -15.38 16.11 -2.68
CA ASN A 41 -15.03 17.26 -3.50
C ASN A 41 -15.82 17.28 -4.84
N SER A 42 -15.60 18.29 -5.68
CA SER A 42 -16.32 18.42 -6.97
C SER A 42 -16.08 17.26 -7.95
N GLN A 43 -15.05 16.45 -7.73
CA GLN A 43 -14.68 15.30 -8.55
C GLN A 43 -15.20 13.97 -7.96
N LYS A 44 -16.02 14.03 -6.92
CA LYS A 44 -16.52 12.86 -6.20
C LYS A 44 -15.45 12.06 -5.45
N GLN A 45 -14.40 12.74 -4.99
CA GLN A 45 -13.33 12.14 -4.20
C GLN A 45 -13.43 12.58 -2.74
N LEU A 46 -13.14 11.66 -1.82
CA LEU A 46 -13.04 11.99 -0.40
C LEU A 46 -11.75 12.74 -0.09
N GLU A 47 -11.88 13.88 0.59
CA GLU A 47 -10.80 14.69 1.12
C GLU A 47 -11.16 15.25 2.51
N GLY A 48 -10.18 15.85 3.19
CA GLY A 48 -10.33 16.41 4.53
C GLY A 48 -9.31 15.84 5.52
N PHE A 49 -9.31 16.41 6.73
CA PHE A 49 -8.34 16.07 7.77
C PHE A 49 -8.29 14.57 8.10
N ASP A 50 -9.43 13.91 8.24
CA ASP A 50 -9.48 12.48 8.59
C ASP A 50 -8.89 11.62 7.46
N ILE A 51 -9.17 12.00 6.20
CA ILE A 51 -8.62 11.32 5.02
C ILE A 51 -7.09 11.44 4.97
N ASP A 52 -6.54 12.61 5.33
CA ASP A 52 -5.10 12.84 5.37
C ASP A 52 -4.42 11.99 6.45
N ILE A 53 -5.01 11.92 7.65
CA ILE A 53 -4.51 11.08 8.74
C ILE A 53 -4.55 9.60 8.37
N ILE A 54 -5.65 9.12 7.77
CA ILE A 54 -5.78 7.72 7.31
C ILE A 54 -4.68 7.38 6.30
N LYS A 55 -4.44 8.25 5.31
CA LYS A 55 -3.37 8.06 4.32
C LYS A 55 -1.98 8.05 4.96
N ALA A 56 -1.73 8.94 5.93
CA ALA A 56 -0.47 9.01 6.64
C ALA A 56 -0.21 7.73 7.46
N ILE A 57 -1.22 7.23 8.17
CA ILE A 57 -1.15 5.97 8.92
C ILE A 57 -0.92 4.79 7.96
N ALA A 58 -1.66 4.71 6.85
CA ALA A 58 -1.49 3.65 5.86
C ALA A 58 -0.06 3.63 5.28
N LYS A 59 0.54 4.79 5.04
CA LYS A 59 1.94 4.91 4.62
C LYS A 59 2.93 4.51 5.72
N GLY A 60 2.64 4.87 6.98
CA GLY A 60 3.46 4.54 8.14
C GLY A 60 3.39 3.06 8.57
N ARG A 61 2.30 2.36 8.24
CA ARG A 61 2.06 0.94 8.60
C ARG A 61 2.88 -0.07 7.80
N ARG A 62 3.77 0.39 6.90
CA ARG A 62 4.76 -0.45 6.24
C ARG A 62 5.91 -0.79 7.21
N LEU A 63 5.60 -1.57 8.25
CA LEU A 63 6.56 -2.27 9.11
C LEU A 63 6.80 -3.68 8.54
#